data_AF-A0A6L8MN82-F1
#
_entry.id   AF-A0A6L8MN82-F1
#
_cell.length_a   1.000
_cell.length_b   1.000
_cell.length_c   1.000
_cell.angle_alpha   90.00
_cell.angle_beta   90.00
_cell.angle_gamma   90.00
#
_symmetry.space_group_name_H-M   'P 1'
#
loop_
_entity.id
_entity.type
_entity.pdbx_description
1 polymer ?
#
loop_
_entity_poly.entity_id
_entity_poly.type
_entity_poly.pdbx_seq_one_letter_code
_entity_poly.pdbx_strand_id
1 'polypeptide(L)'
;MTITWRQRLAPLLLCGLLPCYASASAADCLPYEPAAVSLSGLLHRATFPGRPNFENIAAGDEPETGFYLTLKQPICTRGDHDPNSTPHDAVREVQLVLTEQQYAALRPQLGQTVQLKGQLFSSFSGHHHTDVLLRVAMP
;
A
#
# COMPACT_ATOMS: atom_id res chain seq x y z
N MET A 1 49.30 63.83 23.15
CA MET A 1 48.11 63.47 23.95
C MET A 1 46.90 63.84 23.10
N THR A 2 46.02 62.98 22.59
CA THR A 2 45.70 61.55 22.73
C THR A 2 45.01 61.15 21.41
N ILE A 3 45.48 60.09 20.74
CA ILE A 3 44.88 59.55 19.52
C ILE A 3 43.74 58.60 19.94
N THR A 4 42.49 59.00 19.71
CA THR A 4 41.31 58.18 20.00
C THR A 4 40.96 57.29 18.80
N TRP A 5 41.18 55.99 18.94
CA TRP A 5 40.80 54.98 17.97
C TRP A 5 39.30 54.71 18.06
N ARG A 6 38.52 55.10 17.04
CA ARG A 6 37.12 54.68 16.89
C ARG A 6 37.10 53.25 16.34
N GLN A 7 36.86 52.27 17.20
CA GLN A 7 36.56 50.91 16.78
C GLN A 7 35.22 50.90 16.04
N ARG A 8 35.23 50.52 14.76
CA ARG A 8 34.02 50.18 14.01
C ARG A 8 33.83 48.67 14.10
N LEU A 9 32.86 48.24 14.90
CA LEU A 9 32.40 46.85 14.96
C LEU A 9 31.69 46.51 13.64
N ALA A 10 32.19 45.51 12.92
CA ALA A 10 31.52 44.93 11.77
C ALA A 10 30.58 43.80 12.24
N PRO A 11 29.31 43.75 11.81
CA PRO A 11 28.43 42.67 12.18
C PRO A 11 28.77 41.43 11.34
N LEU A 12 29.09 40.32 12.02
CA LEU A 12 29.21 39.00 11.42
C LEU A 12 27.81 38.57 10.94
N LEU A 13 27.59 38.55 9.62
CA LEU A 13 26.38 38.03 8.99
C LEU A 13 26.40 36.50 9.05
N LEU A 14 25.86 35.93 10.13
CA LEU A 14 25.60 34.50 10.28
C LEU A 14 24.20 34.21 9.71
N CYS A 15 24.09 34.06 8.39
CA CYS A 15 22.85 33.63 7.75
C CYS A 15 22.62 32.15 8.06
N GLY A 16 21.70 31.88 8.98
CA GLY A 16 21.41 30.55 9.50
C GLY A 16 20.99 29.56 8.43
N LEU A 17 21.61 28.38 8.48
CA LEU A 17 21.10 27.16 7.87
C LEU A 17 19.82 26.76 8.63
N LEU A 18 18.66 27.18 8.13
CA LEU A 18 17.38 26.63 8.58
C LEU A 18 17.27 25.19 8.07
N PRO A 19 17.23 24.17 8.93
CA PRO A 19 16.92 22.82 8.51
C PRO A 19 15.46 22.83 8.03
N CYS A 20 15.24 22.50 6.75
CA CYS A 20 13.91 22.15 6.27
C CYS A 20 13.51 20.84 6.97
N TYR A 21 12.84 20.95 8.11
CA TYR A 21 12.13 19.84 8.71
C TYR A 21 10.94 19.53 7.81
N ALA A 22 11.12 18.64 6.83
CA ALA A 22 10.01 18.05 6.10
C ALA A 22 9.27 17.13 7.08
N SER A 23 8.18 17.62 7.65
CA SER A 23 7.25 16.78 8.41
C SER A 23 6.58 15.81 7.45
N ALA A 24 7.04 14.55 7.45
CA ALA A 24 6.27 13.47 6.84
C ALA A 24 5.00 13.28 7.66
N SER A 25 3.83 13.63 7.10
CA SER A 25 2.57 13.22 7.71
C SER A 25 2.52 11.70 7.68
N ALA A 26 2.49 11.04 8.84
CA ALA A 26 2.05 9.65 8.90
C ALA A 26 0.63 9.63 8.31
N ALA A 27 0.46 9.00 7.15
CA ALA A 27 -0.87 8.76 6.63
C ALA A 27 -1.60 7.86 7.65
N ASP A 28 -2.82 8.22 8.01
CA ASP A 28 -3.64 7.38 8.87
C ASP A 28 -3.85 6.00 8.21
N CYS A 29 -3.73 4.93 8.99
CA CYS A 29 -3.93 3.58 8.48
C CYS A 29 -5.36 3.39 7.95
N LEU A 30 -5.46 2.69 6.82
CA LEU A 30 -6.72 2.50 6.12
C LEU A 30 -7.65 1.58 6.93
N PRO A 31 -8.92 1.93 7.09
CA PRO A 31 -9.91 1.03 7.67
C PRO A 31 -10.23 -0.12 6.71
N TYR A 32 -10.65 -1.25 7.27
CA TYR A 32 -11.34 -2.29 6.51
C TYR A 32 -12.79 -1.90 6.18
N GLU A 33 -13.51 -2.82 5.56
CA GLU A 33 -14.94 -2.69 5.26
C GLU A 33 -15.76 -2.28 6.50
N PRO A 34 -16.82 -1.47 6.34
CA PRO A 34 -17.49 -1.10 5.08
C PRO A 34 -16.88 0.11 4.35
N ALA A 35 -15.81 0.72 4.87
CA ALA A 35 -15.22 1.89 4.25
C ALA A 35 -14.62 1.57 2.87
N ALA A 36 -14.88 2.44 1.88
CA ALA A 36 -14.29 2.31 0.56
C ALA A 36 -12.99 3.13 0.47
N VAL A 37 -11.96 2.54 -0.13
CA VAL A 37 -10.65 3.15 -0.38
C VAL A 37 -10.35 3.18 -1.88
N SER A 38 -9.35 3.95 -2.29
CA SER A 38 -8.80 3.91 -3.64
C SER A 38 -7.31 3.58 -3.58
N LEU A 39 -6.91 2.49 -4.24
CA LEU A 39 -5.53 2.04 -4.30
C LEU A 39 -4.99 2.19 -5.71
N SER A 40 -3.75 2.65 -5.82
CA SER A 40 -3.02 2.75 -7.09
C SER A 40 -1.80 1.85 -7.06
N GLY A 41 -1.63 1.02 -8.07
CA GLY A 41 -0.55 0.05 -8.14
C GLY A 41 -0.39 -0.58 -9.51
N LEU A 42 0.69 -1.33 -9.68
CA LEU A 42 0.92 -2.16 -10.86
C LEU A 42 -0.02 -3.36 -10.80
N LEU A 43 -0.93 -3.46 -11.78
CA LEU A 43 -1.79 -4.62 -11.93
C LEU A 43 -1.01 -5.78 -12.52
N HIS A 44 -0.98 -6.92 -11.84
CA HIS A 44 -0.37 -8.12 -12.36
C HIS A 44 -1.16 -9.38 -12.00
N ARG A 45 -0.70 -10.51 -12.53
CA ARG A 45 -1.27 -11.84 -12.34
C ARG A 45 -0.24 -12.70 -11.64
N ALA A 46 -0.67 -13.41 -10.61
CA ALA A 46 0.14 -14.43 -9.95
C ALA A 46 -0.67 -15.73 -9.78
N THR A 47 0.07 -16.85 -9.68
CA THR A 47 -0.48 -18.18 -9.50
C THR A 47 0.15 -18.80 -8.25
N PHE A 48 -0.69 -19.31 -7.36
CA PHE A 48 -0.29 -19.92 -6.09
C PHE A 48 -0.84 -21.35 -5.97
N PRO A 49 -0.24 -22.21 -5.13
CA PRO A 49 -0.82 -23.51 -4.81
C PRO A 49 -2.15 -23.35 -4.09
N GLY A 50 -3.17 -24.05 -4.59
CA GLY A 50 -4.49 -24.18 -3.99
C GLY A 50 -4.67 -25.52 -3.30
N ARG A 51 -5.90 -26.02 -3.30
CA ARG A 51 -6.25 -27.33 -2.72
C ARG A 51 -5.45 -28.48 -3.36
N PRO A 52 -5.27 -29.61 -2.66
CA PRO A 52 -5.72 -29.87 -1.29
C PRO A 52 -4.78 -29.31 -0.21
N ASN A 53 -3.48 -29.13 -0.48
CA ASN A 53 -2.51 -28.84 0.58
C ASN A 53 -2.04 -27.37 0.63
N PHE A 54 -2.20 -26.60 -0.45
CA PHE A 54 -1.75 -25.21 -0.56
C PHE A 54 -0.22 -25.04 -0.43
N GLU A 55 0.55 -26.05 -0.83
CA GLU A 55 2.00 -26.08 -0.67
C GLU A 55 2.74 -26.06 -2.01
N ASN A 56 2.34 -26.90 -2.96
CA ASN A 56 3.12 -27.10 -4.17
C ASN A 56 2.29 -27.63 -5.36
N ILE A 57 2.18 -26.79 -6.39
CA ILE A 57 1.52 -27.12 -7.66
C ILE A 57 2.19 -28.33 -8.35
N ALA A 58 3.53 -28.39 -8.35
CA ALA A 58 4.27 -29.49 -8.96
C ALA A 58 4.10 -30.83 -8.21
N ALA A 59 3.63 -30.78 -6.95
CA ALA A 59 3.30 -31.96 -6.16
C ALA A 59 1.81 -32.36 -6.26
N GLY A 60 1.00 -31.64 -7.04
CA GLY A 60 -0.39 -31.98 -7.33
C GLY A 60 -1.45 -31.01 -6.78
N ASP A 61 -1.06 -29.90 -6.15
CA ASP A 61 -2.03 -28.88 -5.76
C ASP A 61 -2.58 -28.12 -6.98
N GLU A 62 -3.86 -27.75 -6.91
CA GLU A 62 -4.56 -26.99 -7.96
C GLU A 62 -3.94 -25.59 -8.10
N PRO A 63 -3.61 -25.12 -9.31
CA PRO A 63 -3.09 -23.77 -9.48
C PRO A 63 -4.21 -22.73 -9.32
N GLU A 64 -4.11 -21.87 -8.31
CA GLU A 64 -5.01 -20.75 -8.09
C GLU A 64 -4.42 -19.46 -8.68
N THR A 65 -5.07 -18.93 -9.72
CA THR A 65 -4.58 -17.74 -10.43
C THR A 65 -5.50 -16.55 -10.16
N GLY A 66 -4.93 -15.46 -9.65
CA GLY A 66 -5.65 -14.23 -9.32
C GLY A 66 -4.98 -12.99 -9.89
N PHE A 67 -5.66 -11.84 -9.76
CA PHE A 67 -5.07 -10.53 -10.05
C PHE A 67 -4.71 -9.82 -8.76
N TYR A 68 -3.64 -9.04 -8.81
CA TYR A 68 -3.03 -8.40 -7.66
C TYR A 68 -2.58 -6.98 -8.01
N LEU A 69 -2.48 -6.12 -7.00
CA LEU A 69 -1.83 -4.82 -7.10
C LEU A 69 -0.54 -4.83 -6.30
N THR A 70 0.57 -4.54 -6.97
CA THR A 70 1.81 -4.12 -6.31
C THR A 70 1.78 -2.60 -6.13
N LEU A 71 1.66 -2.15 -4.88
CA LEU A 71 1.58 -0.75 -4.51
C LEU A 71 2.96 -0.09 -4.57
N LYS A 72 3.03 1.12 -5.15
CA LYS A 72 4.28 1.89 -5.21
C LYS A 72 4.76 2.31 -3.81
N GLN A 73 3.82 2.73 -2.97
CA GLN A 73 4.05 3.04 -1.56
C GLN A 73 3.28 2.03 -0.71
N PRO A 74 3.90 1.46 0.34
CA PRO A 74 3.18 0.58 1.25
C PRO A 74 2.05 1.34 1.96
N ILE A 75 0.97 0.64 2.24
CA ILE A 75 -0.12 1.12 3.10
C ILE A 75 -0.07 0.39 4.45
N CYS A 76 -0.70 0.97 5.46
CA CYS A 76 -1.08 0.24 6.66
C CYS A 76 -2.60 0.11 6.74
N THR A 77 -3.06 -0.94 7.42
CA THR A 77 -4.47 -1.16 7.76
C THR A 77 -4.63 -1.15 9.27
N ARG A 78 -5.79 -0.67 9.73
CA ARG A 78 -6.18 -0.76 11.13
C ARG A 78 -7.27 -1.81 11.29
N GLY A 79 -7.12 -2.65 12.31
CA GLY A 79 -8.17 -3.56 12.73
C GLY A 79 -9.35 -2.83 13.38
N ASP A 80 -10.45 -3.54 13.53
CA ASP A 80 -11.64 -3.13 14.28
C ASP A 80 -12.05 -4.23 15.27
N HIS A 81 -13.32 -4.25 15.68
CA HIS A 81 -13.83 -5.24 16.63
C HIS A 81 -14.11 -6.61 16.00
N ASP A 82 -14.02 -6.76 14.68
CA ASP A 82 -14.17 -8.04 13.98
C ASP A 82 -12.90 -8.90 14.19
N PRO A 83 -13.02 -10.17 14.60
CA PRO A 83 -11.87 -11.05 14.84
C PRO A 83 -11.03 -11.33 13.58
N ASN A 84 -11.60 -11.13 12.38
CA ASN A 84 -10.88 -11.26 11.11
C ASN A 84 -10.24 -9.94 10.67
N SER A 85 -10.21 -8.91 11.51
CA SER A 85 -9.73 -7.57 11.18
C SER A 85 -8.29 -7.37 11.66
N THR A 86 -7.35 -8.14 11.11
CA THR A 86 -5.93 -8.07 11.53
C THR A 86 -5.27 -6.78 11.01
N PRO A 87 -4.66 -5.93 11.86
CA PRO A 87 -3.92 -4.75 11.41
C PRO A 87 -2.59 -5.14 10.76
N HIS A 88 -2.16 -4.38 9.75
CA HIS A 88 -0.85 -4.54 9.09
C HIS A 88 -0.17 -3.19 8.87
N ASP A 89 1.15 -3.09 9.07
CA ASP A 89 1.87 -1.81 9.04
C ASP A 89 2.48 -1.44 7.67
N ALA A 90 2.73 -2.42 6.80
CA ALA A 90 3.51 -2.20 5.57
C ALA A 90 3.11 -3.13 4.42
N VAL A 91 1.83 -3.08 4.02
CA VAL A 91 1.28 -3.87 2.92
C VAL A 91 1.70 -3.28 1.58
N ARG A 92 2.36 -4.08 0.75
CA ARG A 92 2.73 -3.70 -0.64
C ARG A 92 1.97 -4.48 -1.70
N GLU A 93 1.42 -5.62 -1.35
CA GLU A 93 0.81 -6.56 -2.28
C GLU A 93 -0.63 -6.80 -1.84
N VAL A 94 -1.58 -6.58 -2.76
CA VAL A 94 -3.01 -6.66 -2.47
C VAL A 94 -3.68 -7.56 -3.50
N GLN A 95 -4.26 -8.67 -3.04
CA GLN A 95 -5.08 -9.54 -3.89
C GLN A 95 -6.42 -8.87 -4.21
N LEU A 96 -6.83 -8.96 -5.47
CA LEU A 96 -8.13 -8.46 -5.92
C LEU A 96 -9.17 -9.58 -5.84
N VAL A 97 -10.29 -9.29 -5.19
CA VAL A 97 -11.50 -10.11 -5.27
C VAL A 97 -12.42 -9.52 -6.33
N LEU A 98 -12.55 -10.27 -7.43
CA LEU A 98 -13.17 -9.82 -8.68
C LEU A 98 -14.29 -10.76 -9.12
N THR A 99 -15.32 -10.20 -9.74
CA THR A 99 -16.28 -10.95 -10.55
C THR A 99 -15.70 -11.30 -11.92
N GLU A 100 -16.34 -12.21 -12.66
CA GLU A 100 -15.92 -12.56 -14.03
C GLU A 100 -15.87 -11.34 -14.96
N GLN A 101 -16.86 -10.44 -14.87
CA GLN A 101 -16.90 -9.20 -15.64
C GLN A 101 -15.71 -8.28 -15.30
N GLN A 102 -15.38 -8.16 -14.02
CA GLN A 102 -14.22 -7.35 -13.59
C GLN A 102 -12.90 -7.97 -14.05
N TYR A 103 -12.77 -9.29 -14.01
CA TYR A 103 -11.63 -9.99 -14.63
C TYR A 103 -11.50 -9.67 -16.11
N ALA A 104 -12.60 -9.72 -16.87
CA ALA A 104 -12.60 -9.39 -18.29
C ALA A 104 -12.17 -7.93 -18.56
N ALA A 105 -12.65 -6.99 -17.74
CA ALA A 105 -12.34 -5.56 -17.86
C ALA A 105 -10.88 -5.21 -17.49
N LEU A 106 -10.32 -5.89 -16.49
CA LEU A 106 -8.96 -5.62 -16.01
C LEU A 106 -7.88 -6.39 -16.79
N ARG A 107 -8.22 -7.50 -17.45
CA ARG A 107 -7.24 -8.33 -18.18
C ARG A 107 -6.42 -7.56 -19.23
N PRO A 108 -6.98 -6.62 -20.03
CA PRO A 108 -6.20 -5.80 -20.97
C PRO A 108 -5.24 -4.82 -20.28
N GLN A 109 -5.40 -4.59 -18.97
CA GLN A 109 -4.61 -3.64 -18.18
C GLN A 109 -3.47 -4.31 -17.39
N LEU A 110 -3.28 -5.63 -17.53
CA LEU A 110 -2.16 -6.33 -16.91
C LEU A 110 -0.82 -5.70 -17.33
N GLY A 111 0.06 -5.47 -16.36
CA GLY A 111 1.34 -4.78 -16.55
C GLY A 111 1.24 -3.25 -16.52
N GLN A 112 0.05 -2.67 -16.36
CA GLN A 112 -0.15 -1.23 -16.26
C GLN A 112 -0.38 -0.79 -14.82
N THR A 113 -0.07 0.48 -14.52
CA THR A 113 -0.49 1.09 -13.28
C THR A 113 -1.96 1.49 -13.37
N VAL A 114 -2.79 0.97 -12.48
CA VAL A 114 -4.23 1.25 -12.43
C VAL A 114 -4.60 1.87 -11.09
N GLN A 115 -5.76 2.52 -11.03
CA GLN A 115 -6.38 2.96 -9.78
C GLN A 115 -7.72 2.24 -9.62
N LEU A 116 -7.89 1.50 -8.52
CA LEU A 116 -9.10 0.74 -8.23
C LEU A 116 -9.72 1.22 -6.92
N LYS A 117 -11.06 1.35 -6.93
CA LYS A 117 -11.86 1.65 -5.74
C LYS A 117 -12.51 0.37 -5.22
N GLY A 118 -12.57 0.21 -3.91
CA GLY A 118 -13.18 -0.98 -3.31
C GLY A 118 -13.14 -0.95 -1.80
N GLN A 119 -13.47 -2.08 -1.17
CA GLN A 119 -13.44 -2.27 0.28
C GLN A 119 -12.31 -3.23 0.63
N LEU A 120 -11.53 -2.90 1.66
CA LEU A 120 -10.46 -3.76 2.14
C LEU A 120 -11.00 -4.79 3.14
N PHE A 121 -10.39 -5.97 3.17
CA PHE A 121 -10.56 -6.93 4.26
C PHE A 121 -9.27 -7.74 4.43
N SER A 122 -9.03 -8.27 5.63
CA SER A 122 -7.85 -9.09 5.94
C SER A 122 -7.92 -10.46 5.29
N SER A 123 -6.77 -11.10 5.10
CA SER A 123 -6.70 -12.54 4.83
C SER A 123 -7.26 -13.33 6.03
N PHE A 124 -7.99 -14.42 5.74
CA PHE A 124 -8.56 -15.31 6.77
C PHE A 124 -8.83 -16.73 6.25
N SER A 125 -8.44 -17.06 5.01
CA SER A 125 -8.62 -18.39 4.42
C SER A 125 -7.38 -18.81 3.62
N GLY A 126 -7.21 -20.10 3.36
CA GLY A 126 -6.10 -20.62 2.53
C GLY A 126 -6.15 -20.18 1.07
N HIS A 127 -7.26 -19.62 0.60
CA HIS A 127 -7.40 -19.05 -0.75
C HIS A 127 -6.98 -17.57 -0.84
N HIS A 128 -6.60 -16.97 0.30
CA HIS A 128 -6.12 -15.60 0.36
C HIS A 128 -4.58 -15.62 0.39
N HIS A 129 -3.97 -15.15 -0.69
CA HIS A 129 -2.53 -15.23 -0.96
C HIS A 129 -1.77 -13.94 -0.63
N THR A 130 -2.46 -12.96 -0.03
CA THR A 130 -1.87 -11.71 0.52
C THR A 130 -2.50 -11.37 1.86
N ASP A 131 -1.80 -10.60 2.70
CA ASP A 131 -2.26 -10.11 3.99
C ASP A 131 -3.57 -9.32 3.91
N VAL A 132 -3.71 -8.48 2.88
CA VAL A 132 -4.88 -7.63 2.65
C VAL A 132 -5.43 -7.85 1.25
N LEU A 133 -6.75 -7.85 1.14
CA LEU A 133 -7.48 -8.01 -0.10
C LEU A 133 -8.34 -6.78 -0.39
N LEU A 134 -8.60 -6.53 -1.67
CA LEU A 134 -9.52 -5.48 -2.13
C LEU A 134 -10.69 -6.14 -2.87
N ARG A 135 -11.89 -6.04 -2.30
CA ARG A 135 -13.14 -6.28 -3.04
C ARG A 135 -13.41 -5.08 -3.93
N VAL A 136 -13.21 -5.23 -5.23
CA VAL A 136 -13.30 -4.12 -6.18
C VAL A 136 -14.77 -3.72 -6.37
N ALA A 137 -15.07 -2.44 -6.19
CA ALA A 137 -16.38 -1.89 -6.51
C ALA A 137 -16.58 -1.87 -8.03
N MET A 138 -17.83 -1.92 -8.52
CA MET A 138 -18.09 -1.73 -9.95
C MET A 138 -17.54 -0.37 -10.40
N PRO A 139 -16.67 -0.32 -11.43
CA PRO A 139 -16.28 0.94 -12.05
C PRO A 139 -17.47 1.64 -12.72
#